data_AF-A0A7X3KTG3-F1
#
_entry.id   AF-A0A7X3KTG3-F1
#
_cell.length_a   1.000
_cell.length_b   1.000
_cell.length_c   1.000
_cell.angle_alpha   90.00
_cell.angle_beta   90.00
_cell.angle_gamma   90.00
#
_symmetry.space_group_name_H-M   'P 1'
#
loop_
_entity.id
_entity.type
_entity.pdbx_description
1 polymer ?
#
loop_
_entity_poly.entity_id
_entity_poly.type
_entity_poly.pdbx_seq_one_letter_code
_entity_poly.pdbx_strand_id
1 'polypeptide(L)' 'MRWRAKRGTPNCWETPCGYTVALCRLPNNRYTVTAPGGSAPFAYTDRSEDIPGLIQAHKEAQRVPA' A
#
# COMPACT_ATOMS: atom_id res chain seq x y z
N MET A 1 -7.26 -0.41 -10.85
CA MET A 1 -6.13 0.52 -10.62
C MET A 1 -4.90 -0.01 -11.34
N ARG A 2 -4.15 0.82 -12.07
CA ARG A 2 -2.88 0.43 -12.71
C ARG A 2 -1.72 0.91 -11.84
N TRP A 3 -1.07 0.02 -11.10
CA TRP A 3 0.07 0.39 -10.27
C TRP A 3 1.34 0.46 -11.11
N ARG A 4 2.23 1.41 -10.81
CA ARG A 4 3.51 1.53 -11.49
C ARG A 4 4.55 0.72 -10.73
N ALA A 5 5.26 -0.19 -11.41
CA ALA A 5 6.35 -0.92 -10.78
C ALA A 5 7.46 0.05 -10.29
N LYS A 6 7.93 -0.15 -9.06
CA LYS A 6 9.04 0.63 -8.51
C LYS A 6 10.35 0.13 -9.11
N ARG A 7 11.11 1.01 -9.75
CA ARG A 7 12.35 0.64 -10.46
C ARG A 7 13.35 0.03 -9.47
N GLY A 8 13.89 -1.14 -9.81
CA GLY A 8 14.92 -1.82 -9.02
C GLY A 8 14.42 -2.53 -7.75
N THR A 9 13.11 -2.54 -7.48
CA THR A 9 12.54 -3.27 -6.35
C THR A 9 11.46 -4.24 -6.85
N PRO A 10 11.76 -5.55 -6.95
CA PRO A 10 10.78 -6.52 -7.40
C PRO A 10 9.60 -6.57 -6.44
N ASN A 11 8.41 -6.86 -6.98
CA ASN A 11 7.18 -6.99 -6.18
C ASN A 11 6.80 -5.73 -5.38
N CYS A 12 7.30 -4.56 -5.80
CA CYS A 12 6.94 -3.28 -5.24
C CYS A 12 6.36 -2.38 -6.33
N TRP A 13 5.29 -1.68 -5.98
CA TRP A 13 4.58 -0.78 -6.86
C TRP A 13 4.24 0.53 -6.14
N GLU A 14 4.04 1.57 -6.92
CA GLU A 14 3.59 2.87 -6.47
C GLU A 14 2.23 3.17 -7.10
N THR A 15 1.31 3.67 -6.28
CA THR A 15 0.00 4.15 -6.73
C THR A 15 0.12 5.58 -7.26
N PRO A 16 -0.81 6.05 -8.12
CA PRO A 16 -0.80 7.44 -8.59
C PRO A 16 -0.87 8.50 -7.47
N CYS A 17 -1.37 8.13 -6.28
CA CYS A 17 -1.44 8.99 -5.10
C CYS A 17 -0.24 8.82 -4.14
N GLY A 18 0.86 8.21 -4.57
CA GLY A 18 2.12 8.15 -3.83
C GLY A 18 2.24 7.02 -2.78
N TYR A 19 1.21 6.20 -2.61
CA TYR A 19 1.28 5.03 -1.72
C TYR A 19 2.18 3.97 -2.34
N THR A 20 2.97 3.31 -1.50
CA THR A 20 3.78 2.15 -1.90
C THR A 20 3.05 0.87 -1.51
N VAL A 21 2.96 -0.07 -2.44
CA VAL A 21 2.46 -1.43 -2.23
C VAL A 21 3.60 -2.39 -2.44
N ALA A 22 3.90 -3.25 -1.46
CA ALA A 22 4.91 -4.29 -1.60
C ALA A 22 4.31 -5.66 -1.29
N LEU A 23 4.55 -6.64 -2.15
CA LEU A 23 4.19 -8.03 -1.90
C LEU A 23 5.37 -8.72 -1.19
N CYS A 24 5.17 -9.01 0.09
CA CYS A 24 6.08 -9.76 0.94
C CYS A 24 5.67 -11.24 0.96
N ARG A 25 6.66 -12.14 1.02
CA ARG A 25 6.45 -13.60 1.05
C ARG A 25 6.88 -14.17 2.40
N LEU A 26 6.04 -14.07 3.42
CA LEU A 26 6.36 -14.56 4.78
C LEU A 26 5.07 -14.87 5.56
N PRO A 27 4.84 -16.11 6.04
CA PRO A 27 4.98 -17.40 5.32
C PRO A 27 3.99 -17.53 4.15
N ASN A 28 2.97 -16.67 4.09
CA ASN A 28 2.04 -16.54 2.97
C ASN A 28 2.33 -15.25 2.19
N ASN A 29 1.83 -15.17 0.96
CA ASN A 29 1.87 -13.95 0.17
C ASN A 29 1.02 -12.88 0.83
N ARG A 30 1.62 -11.74 1.18
CA ARG A 30 0.91 -10.61 1.77
C ARG A 30 1.34 -9.29 1.15
N TYR A 31 0.38 -8.51 0.72
CA TYR A 31 0.57 -7.13 0.35
C TYR A 31 0.68 -6.26 1.61
N THR A 32 1.66 -5.37 1.60
CA THR A 32 1.87 -4.33 2.59
C THR A 32 1.62 -2.98 1.92
N VAL A 33 0.95 -2.07 2.62
CA VAL A 33 0.61 -0.74 2.12
C VAL A 33 1.26 0.31 3.01
N THR A 34 2.09 1.16 2.42
CA THR A 34 2.81 2.24 3.08
C THR A 34 2.32 3.58 2.55
N ALA A 35 2.04 4.51 3.47
CA ALA A 35 1.58 5.85 3.13
C ALA A 35 2.67 6.67 2.41
N PRO A 36 2.31 7.70 1.63
CA PRO A 36 3.29 8.61 1.02
C PRO A 36 4.21 9.22 2.08
N GLY A 37 5.52 9.12 1.89
CA GLY A 37 6.53 9.59 2.86
C GLY A 37 6.66 8.74 4.13
N GLY A 38 5.83 7.72 4.32
CA GLY A 38 5.90 6.79 5.44
C GLY A 38 7.09 5.84 5.33
N SER A 39 7.69 5.50 6.47
CA SER A 39 8.78 4.52 6.56
C SER A 39 8.31 3.09 6.84
N ALA A 40 7.08 2.91 7.32
CA ALA A 40 6.51 1.62 7.70
C ALA A 40 5.10 1.40 7.11
N PRO A 41 4.71 0.15 6.81
CA PRO A 41 3.35 -0.15 6.38
C PRO A 41 2.34 0.15 7.47
N PHE A 42 1.18 0.68 7.10
CA PHE A 42 0.05 0.87 8.01
C PHE A 42 -1.02 -0.23 7.85
N ALA A 43 -0.99 -0.98 6.74
CA ALA A 43 -1.96 -2.03 6.46
C ALA A 43 -1.34 -3.24 5.75
N TYR A 44 -1.99 -4.39 5.94
CA TYR A 44 -1.56 -5.70 5.46
C TYR A 44 -2.76 -6.53 4.99
N THR A 45 -2.73 -7.03 3.76
CA THR A 45 -3.80 -7.88 3.18
C THR A 45 -3.20 -8.97 2.29
N ASP A 46 -3.83 -10.13 2.21
CA ASP A 46 -3.50 -11.19 1.25
C ASP A 46 -4.21 -10.99 -0.11
N ARG A 47 -5.17 -10.06 -0.20
CA ARG A 47 -5.95 -9.78 -1.41
C ARG A 47 -5.61 -8.42 -1.99
N SER A 48 -5.24 -8.40 -3.28
CA SER A 48 -4.89 -7.16 -3.96
C SER A 48 -6.07 -6.20 -4.15
N GLU A 49 -7.29 -6.74 -4.20
CA GLU A 49 -8.54 -5.98 -4.35
C GLU A 49 -8.93 -5.15 -3.12
N ASP A 50 -8.39 -5.47 -1.93
CA ASP A 50 -8.66 -4.71 -0.71
C ASP A 50 -7.86 -3.38 -0.66
N ILE A 51 -6.74 -3.32 -1.39
CA ILE A 51 -5.78 -2.21 -1.31
C ILE A 51 -6.41 -0.84 -1.62
N PRO A 52 -7.26 -0.66 -2.65
CA PRO A 52 -7.96 0.60 -2.87
C PRO A 52 -8.79 1.04 -1.65
N GLY A 53 -9.48 0.10 -1.00
CA GLY A 53 -10.28 0.37 0.20
C GLY A 53 -9.43 0.76 1.40
N LEU A 54 -8.31 0.07 1.61
CA LEU A 54 -7.33 0.40 2.67
C LEU A 54 -6.74 1.82 2.49
N ILE A 55 -6.40 2.19 1.25
CA ILE A 55 -5.89 3.53 0.92
C ILE A 55 -6.98 4.58 1.17
N GLN A 56 -8.23 4.31 0.77
CA GLN A 56 -9.34 5.23 0.98
C GLN A 56 -9.60 5.48 2.47
N ALA A 57 -9.70 4.41 3.26
CA ALA A 57 -9.88 4.51 4.71
C ALA A 57 -8.75 5.29 5.39
N HIS A 58 -7.50 5.08 4.98
CA HIS A 58 -6.35 5.85 5.49
C HIS A 58 -6.47 7.34 5.18
N LYS A 59 -6.85 7.71 3.94
CA LYS A 59 -7.07 9.12 3.56
C LYS A 59 -8.17 9.77 4.37
N GLU A 60 -9.27 9.04 4.62
CA GLU A 60 -10.39 9.54 5.42
C GLU A 60 -9.99 9.75 6.88
N ALA A 61 -9.25 8.81 7.47
CA ALA A 61 -8.73 8.94 8.83
C ALA A 61 -7.81 10.16 8.99
N GLN A 62 -7.01 10.52 7.98
CA GLN A 62 -6.17 11.73 8.02
C GLN A 62 -6.95 13.05 7.87
N ARG A 63 -8.18 13.02 7.34
CA ARG A 63 -9.00 14.23 7.14
C ARG A 63 -9.75 14.66 8.40
N VAL A 64 -9.81 13.81 9.42
CA VAL A 64 -10.44 14.13 10.70
C VAL A 64 -9.36 14.74 11.60
N PRO A 65 -9.45 16.04 11.96
CA PRO A 65 -8.58 16.59 13.00
C PRO A 65 -8.86 15.87 14.32
N ALA A 66 -7.78 15.57 15.05
CA ALA A 66 -7.84 14.95 16.37
C ALA A 66 -8.59 15.82 17.39
#